data_AF-A0A849QFB2-F1
#
_entry.id   AF-A0A849QFB2-F1
#
_cell.length_a   1.000
_cell.length_b   1.000
_cell.length_c   1.000
_cell.angle_alpha   90.00
_cell.angle_beta   90.00
_cell.angle_gamma   90.00
#
_symmetry.space_group_name_H-M   'P 1'
#
loop_
_entity.id
_entity.type
_entity.pdbx_description
1 polymer ?
#
loop_
_entity_poly.entity_id
_entity_poly.type
_entity_poly.pdbx_seq_one_letter_code
_entity_poly.pdbx_strand_id
1 'polypeptide(L)' 'LVEGLNYFDLPKGTIITSDFFHEEIVDGKVLRYVPLWYWLLEN' A
#
# COMPACT_ATOMS: atom_id res chain seq x y z
N LEU A 1 7.42 -4.17 -4.40
CA LEU A 1 6.29 -4.42 -3.48
C LEU A 1 5.42 -5.56 -3.98
N VAL A 2 4.84 -5.47 -5.19
CA VAL A 2 3.96 -6.50 -5.77
C VAL A 2 4.57 -7.90 -5.73
N GLU A 3 5.83 -8.06 -6.17
CA GLU A 3 6.54 -9.35 -6.08
C GLU A 3 6.61 -9.91 -4.64
N GLY A 4 6.80 -9.04 -3.64
CA GLY A 4 6.77 -9.45 -2.24
C GLY A 4 5.37 -9.92 -1.83
N LEU A 5 4.32 -9.19 -2.23
CA LEU A 5 2.94 -9.60 -1.96
C LEU A 5 2.59 -10.93 -2.62
N ASN A 6 3.11 -11.21 -3.82
CA ASN A 6 2.95 -12.49 -4.49
C ASN A 6 3.68 -13.61 -3.76
N TYR A 7 4.96 -13.39 -3.42
CA TYR A 7 5.77 -14.39 -2.71
C TYR A 7 5.16 -14.80 -1.36
N PHE A 8 4.58 -13.85 -0.62
CA PHE A 8 3.96 -14.11 0.69
C PHE A 8 2.45 -14.36 0.62
N ASP A 9 1.87 -14.48 -0.57
CA ASP A 9 0.42 -14.63 -0.81
C ASP A 9 -0.45 -13.61 -0.05
N LEU A 10 0.00 -12.36 -0.01
CA LEU A 10 -0.71 -11.26 0.64
C LEU A 10 -1.66 -10.56 -0.34
N PRO A 11 -2.90 -10.23 0.05
CA PRO A 11 -3.89 -9.64 -0.87
C PRO A 11 -3.75 -8.13 -1.05
N LYS A 12 -3.04 -7.44 -0.14
CA LYS A 12 -2.91 -5.99 -0.13
C LYS A 12 -1.58 -5.51 0.43
N GLY A 13 -1.13 -4.33 -0.01
CA GLY A 13 0.05 -3.65 0.51
C GLY A 13 -0.18 -2.15 0.65
N THR A 14 0.57 -1.52 1.55
CA THR A 14 0.53 -0.07 1.78
C THR A 14 1.88 0.53 1.38
N ILE A 15 1.85 1.59 0.58
CA ILE A 15 3.00 2.41 0.20
C ILE A 15 2.91 3.72 0.97
N ILE A 16 3.95 4.04 1.74
CA ILE A 16 4.06 5.33 2.42
C ILE A 16 4.55 6.38 1.43
N THR A 17 3.82 7.49 1.36
CA THR A 17 4.11 8.62 0.47
C THR A 17 4.46 9.87 1.27
N SER A 18 4.96 10.89 0.58
CA SER A 18 5.26 12.18 1.22
C SER A 18 3.97 12.90 1.66
N ASP A 19 2.99 13.03 0.77
CA ASP A 19 1.75 13.77 1.06
C ASP A 19 0.60 13.49 0.07
N PHE A 20 0.47 12.26 -0.45
CA PHE A 20 -0.65 11.94 -1.34
C PHE A 20 -1.33 10.61 -1.01
N PHE A 21 -2.64 10.60 -1.24
CA PHE A 21 -3.48 9.42 -1.19
C PHE A 21 -3.72 8.89 -2.59
N HIS A 22 -3.64 7.56 -2.73
CA HIS A 22 -4.01 6.87 -3.96
C HIS A 22 -4.38 5.42 -3.65
N GLU A 23 -5.17 4.81 -4.50
CA GLU A 23 -5.47 3.38 -4.44
C GLU A 23 -5.53 2.83 -5.85
N GLU A 24 -4.86 1.70 -6.07
CA GLU A 24 -4.87 1.01 -7.36
C GLU A 24 -4.90 -0.51 -7.16
N ILE A 25 -5.31 -1.19 -8.24
CA ILE A 25 -5.33 -2.64 -8.32
C ILE A 25 -4.29 -3.08 -9.34
N VAL A 26 -3.31 -3.87 -8.90
CA VAL A 26 -2.26 -4.46 -9.74
C VAL A 26 -2.30 -5.97 -9.56
N ASP A 27 -2.50 -6.73 -10.63
CA ASP A 27 -2.59 -8.19 -10.62
C ASP A 27 -3.60 -8.74 -9.59
N GLY A 28 -4.73 -8.06 -9.42
CA GLY A 28 -5.76 -8.41 -8.43
C GLY A 28 -5.38 -8.12 -6.97
N LYS A 29 -4.20 -7.54 -6.72
CA LYS A 29 -3.73 -7.10 -5.41
C LYS A 29 -4.06 -5.61 -5.23
N VAL A 30 -4.42 -5.23 -4.01
CA VAL A 30 -4.74 -3.82 -3.69
C VAL A 30 -3.51 -3.10 -3.16
N LEU A 31 -3.11 -2.00 -3.80
CA LEU A 31 -2.05 -1.11 -3.34
C LEU A 31 -2.66 0.19 -2.84
N ARG A 32 -2.39 0.52 -1.57
CA ARG A 32 -2.86 1.75 -0.93
C ARG A 32 -1.69 2.68 -0.69
N TYR A 33 -1.76 3.88 -1.22
CA TYR A 33 -0.78 4.93 -1.01
C TYR A 33 -1.31 5.86 0.06
N VAL A 34 -0.55 6.03 1.14
CA VAL A 34 -0.93 6.87 2.27
C VAL A 34 0.22 7.78 2.67
N PRO A 35 -0.02 9.05 2.99
CA PRO A 35 1.01 9.91 3.57
C PRO A 35 1.56 9.34 4.87
N LEU A 36 2.87 9.55 5.12
CA LEU A 36 3.51 9.13 6.36
C LEU A 36 2.82 9.68 7.60
N TRP A 37 2.49 10.97 7.60
CA TRP A 37 1.84 11.62 8.74
C TRP A 37 0.49 10.97 9.06
N TYR A 38 -0.28 10.59 8.04
CA TYR A 38 -1.58 9.94 8.22
C TYR A 38 -1.39 8.54 8.79
N TRP A 39 -0.43 7.79 8.23
CA TRP A 39 -0.09 6.46 8.74
C TRP A 39 0.34 6.50 10.21
N LEU A 40 1.13 7.49 10.62
CA LEU A 40 1.53 7.67 12.02
C LEU A 40 0.38 8.02 12.97
N LEU A 41 -0.71 8.61 12.48
CA LEU A 41 -1.87 8.98 13.30
C LEU A 41 -2.90 7.85 13.43
N GLU A 42 -2.98 6.97 12.44
CA GLU A 42 -4.00 5.92 12.34
C GLU A 42 -3.53 4.53 12.83
N ASN A 43 -2.26 4.42 13.26
CA ASN A 43 -1.66 3.18 13.78
C ASN A 43 -1.13 3.37 15.21
#